data_AF-A0A6C0DSL8-F1
#
_entry.id   AF-A0A6C0DSL8-F1
#
_cell.length_a   1.000
_cell.length_b   1.000
_cell.length_c   1.000
_cell.angle_alpha   90.00
_cell.angle_beta   90.00
_cell.angle_gamma   90.00
#
_symmetry.space_group_name_H-M   'P 1'
#
loop_
_entity.id
_entity.type
_entity.pdbx_description
1 polymer ?
#
loop_
_entity_poly.entity_id
_entity_poly.type
_entity_poly.pdbx_seq_one_letter_code
_entity_poly.pdbx_strand_id
1 'polypeptide(L)'
;MDIQDKSFALKVGFFVGLLLLLILLFSINGWTYANQPPVELKKVVVIENMSTDQEQDKEIASLTDPSKGFCETYRGKSHELEGECNKLTSERCNTTDCCVFTSNSKCSAGGISGPTYKTDEKGNMISIDYYYYKNKCFGKCK
;
A
#
# COMPACT_ATOMS: atom_id res chain seq x y z
N MET A 1 48.68 34.60 9.99
CA MET A 1 47.88 33.55 9.32
C MET A 1 48.28 32.24 9.95
N ASP A 2 47.52 31.87 10.99
CA ASP A 2 47.90 30.90 12.01
C ASP A 2 47.82 29.45 11.53
N ILE A 3 48.63 28.60 12.15
CA ILE A 3 48.74 27.16 11.87
C ILE A 3 47.39 26.43 12.09
N GLN A 4 46.52 26.97 12.95
CA GLN A 4 45.17 26.47 13.20
C GLN A 4 44.24 26.65 11.98
N ASP A 5 44.31 27.79 11.29
CA ASP A 5 43.52 28.05 10.07
C ASP A 5 43.93 27.13 8.92
N LYS A 6 45.24 26.85 8.80
CA LYS A 6 45.76 25.91 7.81
C LYS A 6 45.28 24.48 8.09
N SER A 7 45.21 24.07 9.35
CA SER A 7 44.71 22.73 9.73
C SER A 7 43.21 22.59 9.46
N PHE A 8 42.42 23.64 9.73
CA PHE A 8 40.99 23.65 9.45
C PHE A 8 40.69 23.67 7.95
N ALA A 9 41.35 24.54 7.19
CA ALA A 9 41.20 24.60 5.73
C ALA A 9 41.63 23.31 5.04
N LEU A 10 42.67 22.63 5.55
CA LEU A 10 43.12 21.33 5.04
C LEU A 10 42.09 20.23 5.30
N LYS A 11 41.48 20.20 6.50
CA LYS A 11 40.42 19.24 6.85
C LYS A 11 39.15 19.48 6.04
N VAL A 12 38.71 20.73 5.91
CA VAL A 12 37.54 21.10 5.12
C VAL A 12 37.75 20.78 3.65
N GLY A 13 38.93 21.09 3.09
CA GLY A 13 39.29 20.72 1.73
C GLY A 13 39.27 19.20 1.50
N PHE A 14 39.75 18.42 2.46
CA PHE A 14 39.69 16.96 2.40
C PHE A 14 38.26 16.43 2.41
N PHE A 15 37.39 16.94 3.30
CA PHE A 15 35.98 16.53 3.36
C PHE A 15 35.20 16.91 2.11
N VAL A 16 35.42 18.12 1.56
CA VAL A 16 34.78 18.56 0.31
C VAL A 16 35.26 17.71 -0.87
N GLY A 17 36.56 17.40 -0.94
CA GLY A 17 37.10 16.51 -1.96
C GLY A 17 36.55 15.08 -1.87
N LEU A 18 36.41 14.54 -0.66
CA LEU A 18 35.86 13.21 -0.42
C LEU A 18 34.37 13.14 -0.80
N LEU A 19 33.58 14.18 -0.48
CA LEU A 19 32.18 14.27 -0.88
C LEU A 19 32.03 14.33 -2.41
N LEU A 20 32.85 15.12 -3.10
CA LEU A 20 32.85 15.21 -4.57
C LEU A 20 33.26 13.89 -5.22
N LEU A 21 34.25 13.18 -4.64
CA LEU A 21 34.65 11.85 -5.11
C LEU A 21 33.50 10.84 -5.00
N LEU A 22 32.78 10.82 -3.87
CA LEU A 22 31.63 9.95 -3.68
C LEU A 22 30.52 10.21 -4.70
N ILE A 23 30.20 11.48 -5.00
CA ILE A 23 29.18 11.84 -6.01
C ILE A 23 29.56 11.31 -7.40
N LEU A 24 30.85 11.38 -7.77
CA LEU A 24 31.33 10.82 -9.03
C LEU A 24 31.24 9.29 -9.02
N LEU A 25 31.54 8.62 -7.90
CA LEU A 25 31.36 7.18 -7.74
C LEU A 25 29.89 6.75 -7.86
N PHE A 26 28.94 7.48 -7.27
CA PHE A 26 27.51 7.20 -7.42
C PHE A 26 27.02 7.43 -8.86
N SER A 27 27.60 8.41 -9.56
CA SER A 27 27.25 8.74 -10.95
C SER A 27 27.77 7.72 -11.96
N ILE A 28 29.00 7.20 -11.79
CA ILE A 28 29.55 6.14 -12.68
C ILE A 28 28.92 4.77 -12.42
N ASN A 29 28.52 4.48 -11.17
CA ASN A 29 27.92 3.20 -10.82
C ASN A 29 26.47 3.08 -11.26
N GLY A 30 25.96 4.05 -12.03
CA GLY A 30 24.69 3.92 -12.74
C GLY A 30 23.61 3.41 -11.81
N TRP A 31 23.06 4.29 -10.96
CA TRP A 31 21.75 4.04 -10.39
C TRP A 31 20.74 4.12 -11.55
N THR A 32 20.73 3.04 -12.35
CA THR A 32 19.73 2.77 -13.35
C THR A 32 18.46 2.70 -12.50
N TYR A 33 17.62 3.73 -12.60
CA TYR A 33 16.22 3.60 -12.28
C TYR A 33 15.77 2.43 -13.13
N ALA A 34 15.68 1.27 -12.49
CA ALA A 34 15.31 0.03 -13.13
C ALA A 34 14.06 0.35 -13.94
N ASN A 35 14.19 0.18 -15.25
CA ASN A 35 13.11 0.21 -16.20
C ASN A 35 11.87 -0.36 -15.51
N GLN A 36 10.87 0.48 -15.24
CA GLN A 36 9.55 -0.06 -15.02
C GLN A 36 9.29 -0.89 -16.28
N PRO A 37 9.09 -2.21 -16.16
CA PRO A 37 8.83 -3.02 -17.33
C PRO A 37 7.65 -2.36 -18.06
N PRO A 38 7.75 -2.12 -19.38
CA PRO A 38 6.63 -1.57 -20.12
C PRO A 38 5.42 -2.44 -19.79
N VAL A 39 4.34 -1.81 -19.34
CA VAL A 39 3.11 -2.49 -18.96
C VAL A 39 2.57 -3.11 -20.24
N GLU A 40 2.97 -4.36 -20.54
CA GLU A 40 2.37 -5.10 -21.63
C GLU A 40 0.92 -5.32 -21.22
N LEU A 41 0.02 -4.58 -21.86
CA LEU A 41 -1.42 -4.78 -21.74
C LEU A 41 -1.72 -6.20 -22.19
N LYS A 42 -1.68 -7.14 -21.24
CA LYS A 42 -2.02 -8.52 -21.49
C LYS A 42 -3.53 -8.60 -21.61
N LYS A 43 -3.96 -8.57 -22.88
CA LYS A 43 -5.29 -8.85 -23.44
C LYS A 43 -6.12 -7.61 -23.79
N VAL A 44 -5.97 -7.15 -25.03
CA VAL A 44 -7.02 -6.42 -25.74
C VAL A 44 -8.18 -7.40 -25.90
N VAL A 45 -9.20 -7.27 -25.05
CA VAL A 45 -10.47 -7.96 -25.26
C VAL A 45 -11.17 -7.21 -26.38
N VAL A 46 -11.19 -7.79 -27.59
CA VAL A 46 -12.04 -7.31 -28.67
C VAL A 46 -13.48 -7.52 -28.20
N ILE A 47 -14.15 -6.43 -27.85
CA ILE A 47 -15.56 -6.43 -27.48
C ILE A 47 -16.35 -6.36 -28.78
N GLU A 48 -16.90 -7.49 -29.23
CA GLU A 48 -17.96 -7.45 -30.22
C GLU A 48 -19.26 -7.04 -29.53
N ASN A 49 -19.94 -6.09 -30.17
CA ASN A 49 -21.05 -5.33 -29.64
C ASN A 49 -22.31 -6.22 -29.53
N MET A 50 -22.72 -6.58 -28.32
CA MET A 50 -24.13 -6.89 -28.05
C MET A 50 -24.60 -6.07 -26.85
N SER A 51 -25.50 -5.15 -27.19
CA SER A 51 -26.13 -4.13 -26.37
C SER A 51 -26.59 -4.61 -25.00
N THR A 52 -26.15 -3.93 -23.94
CA THR A 52 -27.08 -3.38 -22.93
C THR A 52 -26.37 -2.24 -22.21
N ASP A 53 -27.04 -1.10 -22.13
CA ASP A 53 -26.51 0.16 -21.63
C ASP A 53 -26.12 0.11 -20.14
N GLN A 54 -25.11 0.92 -19.78
CA GLN A 54 -24.81 1.47 -18.45
C GLN A 54 -24.11 0.57 -17.39
N GLU A 55 -22.85 0.14 -17.58
CA GLU A 55 -21.96 -0.15 -16.42
C GLU A 55 -20.44 -0.16 -16.68
N GLN A 56 -19.91 0.42 -17.76
CA GLN A 56 -18.50 0.15 -18.13
C GLN A 56 -17.45 1.15 -17.58
N ASP A 57 -17.87 2.33 -17.11
CA ASP A 57 -16.93 3.36 -16.61
C ASP A 57 -16.49 3.12 -15.16
N LYS A 58 -17.24 2.31 -14.41
CA LYS A 58 -16.99 2.04 -12.99
C LYS A 58 -15.87 1.02 -12.78
N GLU A 59 -15.72 0.07 -13.69
CA GLU A 59 -14.75 -1.01 -13.61
C GLU A 59 -13.33 -0.51 -13.94
N ILE A 60 -13.19 0.36 -14.94
CA ILE A 60 -11.90 0.95 -15.33
C ILE A 60 -11.41 1.96 -14.27
N ALA A 61 -12.30 2.77 -13.70
CA ALA A 61 -11.97 3.64 -12.58
C ALA A 61 -11.66 2.86 -11.27
N SER A 62 -12.22 1.65 -11.13
CA SER A 62 -11.98 0.77 -9.99
C SER A 62 -10.60 0.10 -10.03
N LEU A 63 -10.01 -0.07 -11.22
CA LEU A 63 -8.65 -0.60 -11.40
C LEU A 63 -7.56 0.45 -11.16
N THR A 64 -7.89 1.73 -11.27
CA THR A 64 -6.97 2.84 -10.97
C THR A 64 -6.89 3.20 -9.49
N ASP A 65 -7.77 2.64 -8.66
CA ASP A 65 -7.71 2.77 -7.20
C ASP A 65 -6.91 1.59 -6.62
N PRO A 66 -5.66 1.81 -6.15
CA PRO A 66 -4.81 0.75 -5.62
C PRO A 66 -5.49 -0.02 -4.48
N SER A 67 -6.36 0.64 -3.71
CA SER A 67 -7.10 0.06 -2.59
C SER A 67 -8.16 -0.95 -3.04
N LYS A 68 -8.73 -0.76 -4.25
CA LYS A 68 -9.67 -1.71 -4.85
C LYS A 68 -8.96 -2.80 -5.63
N GLY A 69 -7.88 -2.47 -6.33
CA GLY A 69 -7.02 -3.47 -6.98
C GLY A 69 -6.46 -4.50 -6.00
N PHE A 70 -6.12 -4.06 -4.78
CA PHE A 70 -5.77 -4.95 -3.67
C PHE A 70 -6.89 -5.97 -3.40
N CYS A 71 -8.13 -5.50 -3.25
CA CYS A 71 -9.26 -6.37 -2.94
C CYS A 71 -9.59 -7.36 -4.05
N GLU A 72 -9.56 -6.93 -5.32
CA GLU A 72 -9.85 -7.81 -6.45
C GLU A 72 -8.82 -8.95 -6.59
N THR A 73 -7.56 -8.72 -6.17
CA THR A 73 -6.50 -9.74 -6.18
C THR A 73 -6.86 -10.95 -5.31
N TYR A 74 -7.63 -10.76 -4.24
CA TYR A 74 -8.04 -11.82 -3.31
C TYR A 74 -9.53 -12.15 -3.41
N ARG A 75 -10.19 -11.77 -4.51
CA ARG A 75 -11.60 -12.10 -4.72
C ARG A 75 -11.81 -13.61 -4.73
N GLY A 76 -12.73 -14.08 -3.90
CA GLY A 76 -13.00 -15.51 -3.69
C GLY A 76 -11.98 -16.23 -2.78
N LYS A 77 -10.96 -15.52 -2.28
CA LYS A 77 -9.89 -16.05 -1.42
C LYS A 77 -9.90 -15.39 -0.05
N SER A 78 -11.05 -15.45 0.64
CA SER A 78 -11.26 -14.73 1.91
C SER A 78 -10.22 -15.05 2.98
N HIS A 79 -9.69 -16.28 3.01
CA HIS A 79 -8.65 -16.66 3.97
C HIS A 79 -7.31 -15.97 3.68
N GLU A 80 -6.89 -15.91 2.42
CA GLU A 80 -5.69 -15.17 2.01
C GLU A 80 -5.89 -13.66 2.26
N LEU A 81 -7.08 -13.14 1.92
CA LEU A 81 -7.43 -11.73 2.15
C LEU A 81 -7.36 -11.37 3.64
N GLU A 82 -7.86 -12.22 4.53
CA GLU A 82 -7.76 -12.02 5.98
C GLU A 82 -6.30 -11.91 6.40
N GLY A 83 -5.43 -12.80 5.92
CA GLY A 83 -4.00 -12.75 6.18
C GLY A 83 -3.36 -11.44 5.73
N GLU A 84 -3.75 -10.91 4.57
CA GLU A 84 -3.21 -9.66 4.03
C GLU A 84 -3.78 -8.41 4.70
N CYS A 85 -5.09 -8.36 4.96
CA CYS A 85 -5.71 -7.29 5.75
C CYS A 85 -5.05 -7.17 7.13
N ASN A 86 -4.73 -8.30 7.77
CA ASN A 86 -4.06 -8.34 9.07
C ASN A 86 -2.65 -7.72 9.08
N LYS A 87 -2.01 -7.57 7.92
CA LYS A 87 -0.70 -6.93 7.77
C LYS A 87 -0.78 -5.42 7.55
N LEU A 88 -1.96 -4.89 7.26
CA LEU A 88 -2.15 -3.46 6.97
C LEU A 88 -2.05 -2.62 8.24
N THR A 89 -1.51 -1.41 8.08
CA THR A 89 -1.60 -0.37 9.11
C THR A 89 -3.04 0.15 9.20
N SER A 90 -3.40 0.76 10.34
CA SER A 90 -4.74 1.33 10.56
C SER A 90 -5.15 2.32 9.46
N GLU A 91 -4.22 3.16 9.01
CA GLU A 91 -4.45 4.13 7.93
C GLU A 91 -4.81 3.46 6.60
N ARG A 92 -4.00 2.47 6.18
CA ARG A 92 -4.24 1.74 4.93
C ARG A 92 -5.53 0.95 4.99
N CYS A 93 -5.77 0.28 6.10
CA CYS A 93 -6.97 -0.49 6.33
C CYS A 93 -8.25 0.34 6.29
N ASN A 94 -8.24 1.56 6.84
CA ASN A 94 -9.39 2.47 6.79
C ASN A 94 -9.68 3.01 5.39
N THR A 95 -8.75 2.86 4.44
CA THR A 95 -8.92 3.28 3.03
C THR A 95 -9.16 2.09 2.07
N THR A 96 -9.03 0.85 2.55
CA THR A 96 -9.23 -0.37 1.77
C THR A 96 -10.68 -0.84 1.80
N ASP A 97 -11.25 -1.14 0.62
CA ASP A 97 -12.67 -1.47 0.44
C ASP A 97 -13.12 -2.82 1.01
N CYS A 98 -12.17 -3.72 1.25
CA CYS A 98 -12.39 -5.10 1.69
C CYS A 98 -11.72 -5.41 3.04
N CYS A 99 -11.27 -4.39 3.77
CA CYS A 99 -10.76 -4.53 5.13
C CYS A 99 -11.51 -3.59 6.09
N VAL A 100 -11.56 -3.97 7.36
CA VAL A 100 -12.14 -3.17 8.45
C VAL A 100 -11.18 -3.13 9.62
N PHE A 101 -11.05 -1.95 10.24
CA PHE A 101 -10.23 -1.79 11.45
C PHE A 101 -11.08 -2.02 12.69
N THR A 102 -10.78 -3.06 13.45
CA THR A 102 -11.61 -3.52 14.57
C THR A 102 -11.19 -2.88 15.90
N SER A 103 -12.07 -2.93 16.91
CA SER A 103 -11.80 -2.48 18.28
C SER A 103 -10.60 -3.14 18.95
N ASN A 104 -10.13 -4.27 18.41
CA ASN A 104 -8.94 -4.99 18.88
C ASN A 104 -7.64 -4.44 18.28
N SER A 105 -7.69 -3.23 17.70
CA SER A 105 -6.57 -2.57 17.02
C SER A 105 -5.98 -3.41 15.87
N LYS A 106 -6.82 -4.22 15.21
CA LYS A 106 -6.43 -5.14 14.14
C LYS A 106 -7.30 -4.95 12.91
N CYS A 107 -6.70 -5.10 11.74
CA CYS A 107 -7.41 -5.10 10.46
C CYS A 107 -7.81 -6.49 10.05
N SER A 108 -9.09 -6.66 9.72
CA SER A 108 -9.65 -7.94 9.28
C SER A 108 -10.35 -7.75 7.95
N ALA A 109 -10.40 -8.81 7.14
CA ALA A 109 -11.18 -8.84 5.92
C ALA A 109 -12.65 -8.58 6.23
N GLY A 110 -13.27 -7.64 5.54
CA GLY A 110 -14.64 -7.23 5.85
C GLY A 110 -15.09 -6.05 5.00
N GLY A 111 -16.28 -5.55 5.29
CA GLY A 111 -16.81 -4.39 4.60
C GLY A 111 -17.81 -3.63 5.46
N ILE A 112 -18.80 -3.02 4.83
CA ILE A 112 -19.86 -2.27 5.53
C ILE A 112 -20.65 -3.13 6.53
N SER A 113 -20.70 -4.45 6.34
CA SER A 113 -21.37 -5.38 7.25
C SER A 113 -20.50 -5.79 8.44
N GLY A 114 -19.25 -5.31 8.50
CA GLY A 114 -18.26 -5.67 9.49
C GLY A 114 -17.28 -6.74 9.01
N PRO A 115 -16.49 -7.31 9.95
CA PRO A 115 -15.48 -8.32 9.67
C PRO A 115 -16.12 -9.64 9.27
N THR A 116 -15.50 -10.30 8.30
CA THR A 116 -15.89 -11.59 7.72
C THR A 116 -15.66 -12.70 8.73
N TYR A 117 -14.50 -12.68 9.40
CA TYR A 117 -14.11 -13.63 10.41
C TYR A 117 -14.43 -13.08 11.80
N LYS A 118 -15.30 -13.79 12.52
CA LYS A 118 -15.68 -13.48 13.90
C LYS A 118 -15.03 -14.44 14.91
N THR A 119 -14.08 -15.23 14.44
CA THR A 119 -13.36 -16.24 15.23
C THR A 119 -11.87 -16.11 15.00
N ASP A 120 -11.08 -16.45 16.01
CA ASP A 120 -9.64 -16.56 15.89
C ASP A 120 -9.22 -17.85 15.15
N GLU A 121 -7.91 -18.05 14.96
CA GLU A 121 -7.35 -19.25 14.32
C GLU A 121 -7.65 -20.55 15.10
N LYS A 122 -8.01 -20.43 16.38
CA LYS A 122 -8.36 -21.56 17.26
C LYS A 122 -9.88 -21.81 17.31
N GLY A 123 -10.68 -21.01 16.60
CA GLY A 123 -12.13 -21.10 16.56
C GLY A 123 -12.84 -20.40 17.72
N ASN A 124 -12.14 -19.65 18.58
CA ASN A 124 -12.78 -18.88 19.64
C ASN A 124 -13.44 -17.63 19.07
N MET A 125 -14.64 -17.27 19.55
CA MET A 125 -15.29 -16.02 19.16
C MET A 125 -14.45 -14.80 19.56
N ILE A 126 -14.27 -13.90 18.61
CA ILE A 126 -13.63 -12.60 18.82
C ILE A 126 -14.73 -11.60 19.15
N SER A 127 -14.64 -10.96 20.33
CA SER A 127 -15.49 -9.83 20.66
C SER A 127 -15.02 -8.59 19.90
N ILE A 128 -15.94 -7.96 19.15
CA ILE A 128 -15.70 -6.73 18.40
C ILE A 128 -16.82 -5.75 18.74
N ASP A 129 -16.49 -4.74 19.53
CA ASP A 129 -17.46 -3.74 20.02
C ASP A 129 -17.78 -2.67 18.98
N TYR A 130 -16.77 -2.32 18.19
CA TYR A 130 -16.86 -1.37 17.08
C TYR A 130 -15.84 -1.71 16.01
N TYR A 131 -16.06 -1.19 14.80
CA TYR A 131 -15.10 -1.24 13.72
C TYR A 131 -15.21 0.01 12.84
N TYR A 132 -14.13 0.30 12.12
CA TYR A 132 -14.06 1.36 11.14
C TYR A 132 -14.01 0.76 9.73
N TYR A 133 -14.84 1.32 8.85
CA TYR A 133 -14.86 1.02 7.43
C TYR A 133 -14.93 2.34 6.66
N LYS A 134 -13.95 2.61 5.78
CA LYS A 134 -13.88 3.88 5.03
C LYS A 134 -13.98 5.12 5.91
N ASN A 135 -13.22 5.13 7.02
CA ASN A 135 -13.24 6.17 8.06
C ASN A 135 -14.60 6.37 8.76
N LYS A 136 -15.60 5.50 8.53
CA LYS A 136 -16.87 5.52 9.23
C LYS A 136 -16.85 4.48 10.33
N CYS A 137 -17.27 4.88 11.53
CA CYS A 137 -17.35 3.99 12.67
C CYS A 137 -18.72 3.30 12.73
N PHE A 138 -18.72 2.02 13.05
CA PHE A 138 -19.90 1.18 13.20
C PHE A 138 -19.85 0.43 14.54
N GLY A 139 -20.99 0.30 15.22
CA GLY A 139 -21.07 -0.29 16.55
C GLY A 139 -20.99 0.75 17.67
N LYS A 140 -20.40 0.37 18.81
CA LYS A 140 -20.32 1.20 20.01
C LYS A 140 -19.10 2.14 19.98
N CYS A 141 -19.09 3.05 19.02
CA CYS A 141 -18.10 4.11 18.91
C CYS A 141 -18.27 5.08 20.09
N LYS A 142 -17.16 5.53 20.69
CA LYS A 142 -17.15 6.51 21.79
C LYS A 142 -16.61 7.84 21.33
#